data_AF-A0A314ZAP9-F1
#
_entry.id   AF-A0A314ZAP9-F1
#
_cell.length_a   1.000
_cell.length_b   1.000
_cell.length_c   1.000
_cell.angle_alpha   90.00
_cell.angle_beta   90.00
_cell.angle_gamma   90.00
#
_symmetry.space_group_name_H-M   'P 1'
#
loop_
_entity.id
_entity.type
_entity.pdbx_description
1 polymer ?
#
loop_
_entity_poly.entity_id
_entity_poly.type
_entity_poly.pdbx_seq_one_letter_code
_entity_poly.pdbx_strand_id
1 'polypeptide(L)'
;MDLRSSYPYPREPDEEWGSSLGGRINFTSLLVLDMSQNDFNTSSFPNWLFNLTSLRKLDLQWNSFNSPLPGELANLKFLEYLDLSNSGVQGQIARVSGNLAS
;
A
#
# COMPACT_ATOMS: atom_id res chain seq x y z
N MET A 1 -39.58 25.52 19.99
CA MET A 1 -38.43 24.69 19.62
C MET A 1 -38.17 23.71 20.75
N ASP A 2 -38.49 22.44 20.54
CA ASP A 2 -37.55 21.34 20.79
C ASP A 2 -38.07 20.12 20.01
N LEU A 3 -37.35 19.70 18.97
CA LEU A 3 -37.68 18.56 18.13
C LEU A 3 -36.80 17.39 18.54
N ARG A 4 -37.12 16.77 19.68
CA ARG A 4 -36.49 15.53 20.14
C ARG A 4 -37.53 14.58 20.69
N SER A 5 -38.42 14.13 19.81
CA SER A 5 -39.19 12.91 20.02
C SER A 5 -39.23 12.14 18.73
N SER A 6 -38.37 11.11 18.63
CA SER A 6 -38.63 9.93 17.81
C SER A 6 -37.54 8.88 18.05
N TYR A 7 -37.97 7.79 18.69
CA TYR A 7 -37.38 6.44 18.80
C TYR A 7 -36.59 6.06 20.07
N PRO A 8 -37.09 5.07 20.85
CA PRO A 8 -36.38 4.44 21.94
C PRO A 8 -35.70 3.16 21.42
N TYR A 9 -34.44 3.25 21.01
CA TYR A 9 -33.59 2.06 20.92
C TYR A 9 -32.67 2.03 22.14
N PRO A 10 -32.50 0.88 22.81
CA PRO A 10 -31.48 0.75 23.83
C PRO A 10 -30.12 1.00 23.17
N ARG A 11 -29.30 1.82 23.81
CA ARG A 11 -27.92 2.12 23.40
C ARG A 11 -27.15 0.81 23.46
N GLU A 12 -26.99 0.13 22.34
CA GLU A 12 -26.16 -1.07 22.28
C GLU A 12 -24.73 -0.71 22.71
N PRO A 13 -24.12 -1.51 23.59
CA PRO A 13 -22.77 -1.27 24.05
C PRO A 13 -21.82 -1.73 22.91
N ASP A 14 -20.85 -0.87 22.57
CA ASP A 14 -19.63 -1.22 21.84
C ASP A 14 -19.78 -2.12 20.60
N GLU A 15 -20.33 -1.56 19.53
CA GLU A 15 -20.03 -2.04 18.18
C GLU A 15 -18.54 -1.75 17.83
N GLU A 16 -17.65 -2.58 18.38
CA GLU A 16 -16.25 -2.71 17.95
C GLU A 16 -16.17 -3.37 16.56
N TRP A 17 -16.50 -2.63 15.49
CA TRP A 17 -16.22 -3.09 14.12
C TRP A 17 -14.72 -3.07 13.75
N GLY A 18 -13.83 -2.83 14.71
CA GLY A 18 -12.39 -2.64 14.48
C GLY A 18 -11.47 -3.78 14.93
N SER A 19 -11.94 -4.75 15.71
CA SER A 19 -11.04 -5.64 16.48
C SER A 19 -10.96 -7.11 16.00
N SER A 20 -11.82 -7.58 15.09
CA SER A 20 -11.98 -9.05 14.88
C SER A 20 -11.70 -9.62 13.49
N LEU A 21 -11.16 -8.86 12.54
CA LEU A 21 -10.61 -9.44 11.31
C LEU A 21 -9.08 -9.44 11.35
N GLY A 22 -8.51 -10.18 12.30
CA GLY A 22 -7.09 -10.55 12.34
C GLY A 22 -6.65 -11.48 11.21
N GLY A 23 -7.34 -11.45 10.06
CA GLY A 23 -6.90 -12.09 8.83
C GLY A 23 -5.70 -11.32 8.29
N ARG A 24 -4.49 -11.76 8.66
CA ARG A 24 -3.28 -11.29 7.98
C ARG A 24 -3.38 -11.71 6.52
N ILE A 25 -3.65 -10.76 5.64
CA ILE A 25 -3.66 -11.02 4.21
C ILE A 25 -2.22 -11.40 3.82
N ASN A 26 -2.03 -12.64 3.37
CA ASN A 26 -0.73 -13.19 3.03
C ASN A 26 -0.62 -13.35 1.51
N PHE A 27 0.23 -12.52 0.89
CA PHE A 27 0.49 -12.52 -0.55
C PHE A 27 1.92 -13.00 -0.86
N THR A 28 2.52 -13.87 -0.03
CA THR A 28 3.89 -14.34 -0.26
C THR A 28 4.08 -15.15 -1.55
N SER A 29 3.02 -15.50 -2.28
CA SER A 29 3.11 -16.12 -3.61
C SER A 29 2.86 -15.15 -4.76
N LEU A 30 2.54 -13.88 -4.49
CA LEU A 30 2.27 -12.89 -5.53
C LEU A 30 3.57 -12.54 -6.27
N LEU A 31 3.55 -12.72 -7.59
CA LEU A 31 4.72 -12.48 -8.45
C LEU A 31 4.61 -11.15 -9.20
N VAL A 32 3.39 -10.72 -9.53
CA VAL A 32 3.14 -9.50 -10.30
C VAL A 32 2.08 -8.69 -9.58
N LEU A 33 2.40 -7.42 -9.34
CA LEU A 33 1.48 -6.43 -8.83
C LEU A 33 1.51 -5.24 -9.78
N ASP A 34 0.40 -5.05 -10.49
CA ASP A 34 0.17 -3.88 -11.33
C ASP A 34 -0.91 -3.05 -10.64
N MET A 35 -0.53 -1.85 -10.21
CA MET A 35 -1.45 -0.83 -9.74
C MET A 35 -1.23 0.49 -10.49
N SER A 36 -0.76 0.40 -11.73
CA SER A 36 -0.56 1.56 -12.59
C SER A 36 -1.86 2.26 -12.92
N GLN A 37 -1.79 3.55 -13.26
CA GLN A 37 -2.93 4.37 -13.69
C GLN A 37 -4.07 4.40 -12.66
N ASN A 38 -3.72 4.58 -11.39
CA ASN A 38 -4.67 4.83 -10.32
C ASN A 38 -4.47 6.24 -9.74
N ASP A 39 -5.44 6.70 -8.96
CA ASP A 39 -5.37 8.00 -8.27
C ASP A 39 -4.82 7.83 -6.84
N PHE A 40 -3.72 7.07 -6.67
CA PHE A 40 -3.08 6.99 -5.35
C PHE A 40 -2.45 8.32 -4.97
N ASN A 41 -3.17 9.09 -4.15
CA ASN A 41 -2.71 10.32 -3.54
C ASN A 41 -2.42 10.06 -2.06
N THR A 42 -1.26 9.45 -1.79
CA THR A 42 -0.85 9.03 -0.44
C THR A 42 0.38 9.80 -0.01
N SER A 43 0.54 10.17 1.25
CA SER A 43 1.79 10.77 1.75
C SER A 43 2.89 9.75 2.07
N SER A 44 2.57 8.45 2.06
CA SER A 44 3.52 7.36 2.30
C SER A 44 3.08 6.07 1.60
N PHE A 45 4.07 5.24 1.24
CA PHE A 45 3.80 3.90 0.72
C PHE A 45 3.27 2.99 1.85
N PRO A 46 2.29 2.12 1.56
CA PRO A 46 1.76 1.23 2.58
C PRO A 46 2.71 0.08 2.89
N ASN A 47 2.95 -0.21 4.18
CA ASN A 47 3.93 -1.21 4.61
C ASN A 47 3.69 -2.63 4.05
N TRP A 48 2.44 -2.99 3.76
CA TRP A 48 2.11 -4.31 3.21
C TRP A 48 2.75 -4.54 1.83
N LEU A 49 2.99 -3.48 1.06
CA LEU A 49 3.60 -3.56 -0.27
C LEU A 49 5.00 -4.18 -0.19
N PHE A 50 5.76 -3.86 0.86
CA PHE A 50 7.12 -4.33 1.07
C PHE A 50 7.20 -5.70 1.77
N ASN A 51 6.05 -6.26 2.17
CA ASN A 51 5.95 -7.63 2.67
C ASN A 51 5.74 -8.66 1.53
N LEU A 52 5.61 -8.21 0.28
CA LEU A 52 5.45 -9.05 -0.91
C LEU A 52 6.79 -9.64 -1.35
N THR A 53 7.42 -10.43 -0.48
CA THR A 53 8.83 -10.81 -0.66
C THR A 53 9.12 -11.66 -1.89
N SER A 54 8.12 -12.30 -2.51
CA SER A 54 8.25 -13.07 -3.76
C SER A 54 7.97 -12.26 -5.03
N LEU A 55 7.65 -10.97 -4.90
CA LEU A 55 7.27 -10.13 -6.02
C LEU A 55 8.43 -9.98 -7.02
N ARG A 56 8.12 -10.16 -8.30
CA ARG A 56 9.04 -10.03 -9.44
C ARG A 56 8.78 -8.79 -10.26
N LYS A 57 7.51 -8.39 -10.40
CA LYS A 57 7.11 -7.17 -11.11
C LYS A 57 6.23 -6.30 -10.23
N LEU A 58 6.64 -5.05 -10.06
CA LEU A 58 5.85 -3.99 -9.43
C LEU A 58 5.68 -2.83 -10.42
N ASP A 59 4.45 -2.57 -10.82
CA ASP A 59 4.11 -1.44 -11.67
C ASP A 59 3.22 -0.46 -10.92
N LEU A 60 3.73 0.76 -10.71
CA LEU A 60 3.07 1.85 -10.01
C LEU A 60 3.03 3.11 -10.87
N GLN A 61 3.31 3.01 -12.17
CA GLN A 61 3.36 4.18 -13.05
C GLN A 61 2.03 4.95 -13.06
N TRP A 62 2.07 6.24 -13.39
CA TRP A 62 0.88 7.09 -13.48
C TRP A 62 0.03 7.08 -12.20
N ASN A 63 0.68 7.40 -11.08
CA ASN A 63 0.05 7.57 -9.75
C ASN A 63 0.55 8.89 -9.12
N SER A 64 0.06 9.27 -7.94
CA SER A 64 0.44 10.55 -7.29
C SER A 64 1.00 10.36 -5.87
N PHE A 65 2.08 9.58 -5.72
CA PHE A 65 2.61 9.21 -4.39
C PHE A 65 3.30 10.36 -3.65
N ASN A 66 3.85 11.38 -4.31
CA ASN A 66 4.41 12.61 -3.69
C ASN A 66 5.30 12.39 -2.43
N SER A 67 5.98 11.24 -2.35
CA SER A 67 6.64 10.73 -1.15
C SER A 67 7.93 10.02 -1.57
N PRO A 68 8.98 10.00 -0.74
CA PRO A 68 10.18 9.24 -1.04
C PRO A 68 9.96 7.73 -1.01
N LEU A 69 10.74 7.00 -1.82
CA LEU A 69 10.80 5.55 -1.68
C LEU A 69 11.36 5.18 -0.30
N PRO A 70 10.66 4.34 0.48
CA PRO A 70 11.14 3.87 1.76
C PRO A 70 12.25 2.81 1.58
N GLY A 71 13.14 2.69 2.57
CA GLY A 71 14.25 1.72 2.53
C GLY A 71 13.78 0.26 2.50
N GLU A 72 12.56 0.02 2.94
CA GLU A 72 11.82 -1.24 2.92
C GLU A 72 11.64 -1.80 1.51
N LEU A 73 11.83 -1.01 0.44
CA LEU A 73 11.93 -1.51 -0.93
C LEU A 73 12.98 -2.63 -1.06
N ALA A 74 14.06 -2.59 -0.25
CA ALA A 74 15.08 -3.63 -0.21
C ALA A 74 14.58 -5.01 0.26
N ASN A 75 13.36 -5.09 0.84
CA ASN A 75 12.74 -6.37 1.21
C ASN A 75 12.23 -7.15 0.00
N LEU A 76 12.01 -6.49 -1.15
CA LEU A 76 11.57 -7.10 -2.40
C LEU A 76 12.76 -7.75 -3.14
N LYS A 77 13.37 -8.77 -2.53
CA LYS A 77 14.64 -9.38 -2.95
C LYS A 77 14.60 -10.04 -4.34
N PHE A 78 13.42 -10.40 -4.83
CA PHE A 78 13.23 -11.02 -6.14
C PHE A 78 12.66 -10.06 -7.18
N LEU A 79 12.60 -8.76 -6.89
CA LEU A 79 12.05 -7.77 -7.82
C LEU A 79 12.96 -7.62 -9.04
N GLU A 80 12.43 -7.94 -10.20
CA GLU A 80 13.10 -7.88 -11.51
C GLU A 80 12.66 -6.65 -12.30
N TYR A 81 11.46 -6.14 -12.04
CA TYR A 81 10.89 -4.98 -12.71
C TYR A 81 10.22 -4.04 -11.71
N LEU A 82 10.59 -2.76 -11.77
CA LEU A 82 9.96 -1.68 -11.03
C LEU A 82 9.71 -0.49 -11.97
N ASP A 83 8.45 -0.10 -12.12
CA ASP A 83 8.07 1.11 -12.84
C ASP A 83 7.38 2.11 -11.92
N LEU A 84 7.99 3.29 -11.84
CA LEU A 84 7.53 4.45 -11.05
C LEU A 84 7.40 5.69 -11.95
N SER A 85 7.35 5.50 -13.27
CA SER A 85 7.27 6.59 -14.22
C SER A 85 5.98 7.36 -14.02
N ASN A 86 6.05 8.69 -14.02
CA ASN A 86 4.90 9.56 -13.79
C ASN A 86 4.18 9.32 -12.44
N SER A 87 4.90 8.85 -11.40
CA SER A 87 4.29 8.53 -10.09
C SER A 87 4.47 9.61 -9.02
N GLY A 88 5.11 10.75 -9.33
CA GLY A 88 5.37 11.85 -8.39
C GLY A 88 6.29 11.50 -7.21
N VAL A 89 6.95 10.34 -7.25
CA VAL A 89 7.85 9.86 -6.20
C VAL A 89 9.05 10.80 -6.05
N GLN A 90 9.34 11.19 -4.81
CA GLN A 90 10.38 12.17 -4.49
C GLN A 90 11.70 11.49 -4.13
N GLY A 91 12.81 12.23 -4.27
CA GLY A 91 14.14 11.74 -3.89
C GLY A 91 14.83 10.88 -4.96
N GLN A 92 16.10 10.56 -4.71
CA GLN A 92 16.84 9.62 -5.55
C GLN A 92 16.20 8.24 -5.37
N ILE A 93 15.84 7.56 -6.47
CA ILE A 93 15.69 6.11 -6.44
C ILE A 93 17.00 5.61 -5.88
N ALA A 94 16.99 5.18 -4.60
CA ALA A 94 18.15 4.55 -4.00
C ALA A 94 18.52 3.46 -4.98
N ARG A 95 19.68 3.59 -5.64
CA ARG A 95 20.17 2.58 -6.58
C ARG A 95 20.16 1.28 -5.80
N VAL A 96 19.13 0.46 -6.01
CA VAL A 96 19.01 -0.86 -5.41
C VAL A 96 20.18 -1.62 -6.01
N SER A 97 21.28 -1.61 -5.27
CA SER A 97 22.56 -2.18 -5.69
C SER A 97 22.45 -3.68 -5.42
N GLY A 98 21.54 -4.32 -6.15
CA GLY A 98 21.23 -5.72 -6.08
C GLY A 98 20.92 -6.21 -7.48
N ASN A 99 21.96 -6.61 -8.21
CA ASN A 99 21.91 -7.52 -9.36
C ASN A 99 21.00 -7.23 -10.57
N LEU A 100 20.54 -6.01 -10.81
CA LEU A 100 19.92 -5.65 -12.11
C LEU A 100 20.95 -5.25 -13.19
N ALA A 101 22.19 -5.71 -13.06
CA ALA A 101 23.19 -5.61 -14.11
C ALA A 101 23.33 -6.97 -14.83
N SER A 102 22.57 -7.13 -15.90
CA SER A 102 23.02 -7.85 -17.10
C SER A 102 22.46 -7.19 -18.33
#